data_AF-M5EIJ3-F1
#
_entry.id   AF-M5EIJ3-F1
#
_cell.length_a   1.000
_cell.length_b   1.000
_cell.length_c   1.000
_cell.angle_alpha   90.00
_cell.angle_beta   90.00
_cell.angle_gamma   90.00
#
_symmetry.space_group_name_H-M   'P 1'
#
loop_
_entity.id
_entity.type
_entity.pdbx_description
1 polymer ?
#
loop_
_entity_poly.entity_id
_entity_poly.type
_entity_poly.pdbx_seq_one_letter_code
_entity_poly.pdbx_strand_id
1 'polypeptide(L)'
;MHFGLSEPSARTIRLAHAVQPVAAIQTEYSLMERGPEQNGVLAACEELGIGFVPWGLVGMGYLTGKIDASTKFDPKTDLRSGFSRFSPENLAANKPVVDLLKRFAERKGATPSQIALAWASGAEAVDCSDSQAPATLIISTRTWAPSMSS
;
A
#
# COMPACT_ATOMS: atom_id res chain seq x y z
N MET A 1 -15.09 -15.01 -16.95
CA MET A 1 -15.45 -13.66 -16.49
C MET A 1 -14.97 -13.53 -15.05
N HIS A 2 -14.18 -12.51 -14.71
CA HIS A 2 -13.66 -12.30 -13.35
C HIS A 2 -14.33 -11.07 -12.72
N PHE A 3 -14.75 -11.20 -11.47
CA PHE A 3 -15.46 -10.15 -10.71
C PHE A 3 -14.59 -9.65 -9.55
N GLY A 4 -14.63 -8.35 -9.26
CA GLY A 4 -13.88 -7.74 -8.17
C GLY A 4 -14.65 -6.61 -7.48
N LEU A 5 -14.19 -6.24 -6.29
CA LEU A 5 -14.78 -5.17 -5.47
C LEU A 5 -13.70 -4.15 -5.08
N SER A 6 -14.11 -2.90 -4.85
CA SER A 6 -13.24 -1.82 -4.37
C SER A 6 -13.74 -1.32 -3.01
N GLU A 7 -12.84 -1.19 -2.05
CA GLU A 7 -13.09 -0.76 -0.67
C GLU A 7 -14.16 -1.56 0.14
N PRO A 8 -14.33 -2.89 -0.02
CA PRO A 8 -15.29 -3.62 0.79
C PRO A 8 -14.76 -3.93 2.20
N SER A 9 -15.67 -3.99 3.17
CA SER A 9 -15.37 -4.57 4.48
C SER A 9 -15.14 -6.09 4.39
N ALA A 10 -14.43 -6.67 5.35
CA ALA A 10 -14.24 -8.12 5.46
C ALA A 10 -15.56 -8.91 5.49
N ARG A 11 -16.62 -8.34 6.08
CA ARG A 11 -17.97 -8.92 6.06
C ARG A 11 -18.56 -8.91 4.66
N THR A 12 -18.45 -7.78 3.95
CA THR A 12 -18.95 -7.64 2.58
C THR A 12 -18.24 -8.61 1.63
N ILE A 13 -16.93 -8.79 1.77
CA ILE A 13 -16.14 -9.74 0.97
C ILE A 13 -16.73 -11.15 1.08
N ARG A 14 -16.94 -11.65 2.30
CA ARG A 14 -17.47 -13.00 2.55
C ARG A 14 -18.89 -13.17 1.97
N LEU A 15 -19.76 -12.18 2.17
CA LEU A 15 -21.12 -12.21 1.65
C LEU A 15 -21.14 -12.24 0.11
N ALA A 16 -20.33 -11.40 -0.54
CA ALA A 16 -20.25 -11.38 -2.00
C ALA A 16 -19.68 -12.68 -2.57
N HIS A 17 -18.60 -13.19 -1.97
CA HIS A 17 -17.93 -14.41 -2.41
C HIS A 17 -18.83 -15.66 -2.29
N ALA A 18 -19.72 -15.69 -1.30
CA ALA A 18 -20.72 -16.76 -1.15
C ALA A 18 -21.76 -16.80 -2.29
N VAL A 19 -21.98 -15.69 -2.99
CA VAL A 19 -22.93 -15.59 -4.11
C VAL A 19 -22.22 -15.81 -5.45
N GLN A 20 -21.08 -15.15 -5.65
CA GLN A 20 -20.27 -15.24 -6.86
C GLN A 20 -18.79 -15.16 -6.48
N PRO A 21 -17.93 -16.09 -6.95
CA PRO A 21 -16.50 -16.05 -6.66
C PRO A 21 -15.87 -14.70 -7.02
N VAL A 22 -15.41 -13.99 -5.99
CA VAL A 22 -14.68 -12.73 -6.12
C VAL A 22 -13.23 -13.07 -6.43
N ALA A 23 -12.70 -12.52 -7.52
CA ALA A 23 -11.33 -12.77 -7.96
C ALA A 23 -10.33 -11.80 -7.34
N ALA A 24 -10.72 -10.54 -7.12
CA ALA A 24 -9.84 -9.51 -6.58
C ALA A 24 -10.57 -8.47 -5.72
N ILE A 25 -9.88 -8.02 -4.66
CA ILE A 25 -10.28 -6.89 -3.82
C ILE A 25 -9.28 -5.76 -3.99
N GLN A 26 -9.76 -4.56 -4.32
CA GLN A 26 -8.95 -3.35 -4.31
C GLN A 26 -9.17 -2.57 -3.01
N THR A 27 -8.10 -2.24 -2.29
CA THR A 27 -8.19 -1.46 -1.03
C THR A 27 -6.95 -0.59 -0.84
N GLU A 28 -7.08 0.56 -0.18
CA GLU A 28 -5.93 1.43 0.11
C GLU A 28 -4.91 0.70 0.98
N TYR A 29 -3.64 0.70 0.57
CA TYR A 29 -2.57 0.11 1.36
C TYR A 29 -1.21 0.74 1.02
N SER A 30 -0.50 1.20 2.04
CA SER A 30 0.84 1.80 1.91
C SER A 30 1.56 1.80 3.27
N LEU A 31 2.79 2.33 3.32
CA LEU A 31 3.49 2.55 4.59
C LEU A 31 2.73 3.47 5.56
N MET A 32 1.82 4.32 5.06
CA MET A 32 0.98 5.20 5.88
C MET A 32 -0.39 4.61 6.22
N GLU A 33 -0.86 3.65 5.42
CA GLU A 33 -2.21 3.08 5.54
C GLU A 33 -2.09 1.56 5.64
N ARG A 34 -2.20 1.07 6.88
CA ARG A 34 -2.05 -0.36 7.24
C ARG A 34 -3.35 -0.94 7.80
N GLY A 35 -4.46 -0.20 7.72
CA GLY A 35 -5.79 -0.64 8.16
C GLY A 35 -6.18 -2.05 7.69
N PRO A 36 -5.92 -2.46 6.42
CA PRO A 36 -6.22 -3.79 5.92
C PRO A 36 -5.65 -4.97 6.74
N GLU A 37 -4.57 -4.75 7.48
CA GLU A 37 -3.92 -5.76 8.34
C GLU A 37 -4.70 -6.06 9.61
N GLN A 38 -5.50 -5.10 10.07
CA GLN A 38 -6.18 -5.16 11.36
C GLN A 38 -7.71 -5.28 11.20
N ASN A 39 -8.25 -4.73 10.12
CA ASN A 39 -9.70 -4.70 9.88
C ASN A 39 -10.26 -6.01 9.28
N GLY A 40 -9.40 -7.03 9.08
CA GLY A 40 -9.76 -8.35 8.59
C GLY A 40 -9.90 -8.48 7.08
N VAL A 41 -9.64 -7.43 6.29
CA VAL A 41 -9.71 -7.49 4.81
C VAL A 41 -8.65 -8.44 4.26
N LEU A 42 -7.38 -8.30 4.68
CA LEU A 42 -6.32 -9.20 4.23
C LEU A 42 -6.58 -10.64 4.67
N ALA A 43 -7.02 -10.83 5.91
CA ALA A 43 -7.37 -12.16 6.43
C ALA A 43 -8.50 -12.82 5.62
N ALA A 44 -9.53 -12.06 5.23
CA ALA A 44 -10.60 -12.57 4.38
C ALA A 44 -10.11 -12.92 2.97
N CYS A 45 -9.19 -12.13 2.41
CA CYS A 45 -8.59 -12.42 1.10
C CYS A 45 -7.75 -13.70 1.15
N GLU A 46 -6.93 -13.89 2.19
CA GLU A 46 -6.13 -15.11 2.38
C GLU A 46 -7.02 -16.34 2.60
N GLU A 47 -8.02 -16.24 3.48
CA GLU A 47 -8.97 -17.33 3.79
C GLU A 47 -9.71 -17.84 2.53
N LEU A 48 -10.12 -16.92 1.65
CA LEU A 48 -10.94 -17.23 0.48
C LEU A 48 -10.15 -17.38 -0.82
N GLY A 49 -8.82 -17.22 -0.78
CA GLY A 49 -7.97 -17.28 -1.97
C GLY A 49 -8.22 -16.14 -2.98
N ILE A 50 -8.59 -14.95 -2.49
CA ILE A 50 -8.89 -13.76 -3.31
C ILE A 50 -7.63 -12.91 -3.47
N GLY A 51 -7.36 -12.42 -4.68
CA GLY A 51 -6.25 -11.49 -4.91
C GLY A 51 -6.46 -10.15 -4.22
N PHE A 52 -5.42 -9.63 -3.56
CA PHE A 52 -5.44 -8.30 -2.96
C PHE A 52 -4.68 -7.29 -3.83
N VAL A 53 -5.38 -6.26 -4.30
CA VAL A 53 -4.86 -5.24 -5.21
C VAL A 53 -4.74 -3.91 -4.45
N PRO A 54 -3.57 -3.57 -3.92
CA PRO A 54 -3.38 -2.30 -3.22
C PRO A 54 -3.52 -1.11 -4.19
N TRP A 55 -4.15 -0.03 -3.73
CA TRP A 55 -3.95 1.30 -4.33
C TRP A 55 -3.35 2.26 -3.31
N GLY A 56 -2.93 3.44 -3.78
CA GLY A 56 -2.36 4.45 -2.89
C GLY A 56 -0.94 4.12 -2.41
N LEU A 57 -0.23 3.23 -3.11
CA LEU A 57 1.09 2.66 -2.75
C LEU A 57 2.15 3.70 -2.32
N VAL A 58 2.08 4.92 -2.87
CA VAL A 58 2.98 6.04 -2.56
C VAL A 58 2.36 7.06 -1.58
N GLY A 59 1.37 6.65 -0.78
CA GLY A 59 0.70 7.46 0.23
C GLY A 59 0.06 8.72 -0.35
N MET A 60 -0.64 8.59 -1.48
CA MET A 60 -1.21 9.71 -2.26
C MET A 60 -0.21 10.85 -2.54
N GLY A 61 1.05 10.48 -2.76
CA GLY A 61 2.15 11.41 -3.07
C GLY A 61 3.02 11.76 -1.86
N TYR A 62 2.62 11.47 -0.62
CA TYR A 62 3.42 11.80 0.56
C TYR A 62 4.76 11.05 0.60
N LEU A 63 4.74 9.75 0.29
CA LEU A 63 5.93 8.90 0.35
C LEU A 63 6.96 9.23 -0.74
N THR A 64 6.62 10.12 -1.68
CA THR A 64 7.57 10.65 -2.68
C THR A 64 8.55 11.67 -2.07
N GLY A 65 8.22 12.22 -0.89
CA GLY A 65 8.98 13.25 -0.21
C GLY A 65 8.84 14.66 -0.78
N LYS A 66 7.84 14.90 -1.64
CA LYS A 66 7.49 16.22 -2.21
C LYS A 66 6.40 16.97 -1.42
N ILE A 67 5.77 16.31 -0.46
CA ILE A 67 4.74 16.89 0.42
C ILE A 67 5.34 17.05 1.81
N ASP A 68 5.10 18.20 2.43
CA ASP A 68 5.52 18.53 3.79
C ASP A 68 4.42 19.30 4.55
N ALA A 69 4.69 19.66 5.80
CA ALA A 69 3.73 20.38 6.65
C ALA A 69 3.33 21.78 6.14
N SER A 70 4.10 22.36 5.22
CA SER A 70 3.76 23.64 4.58
C SER A 70 2.84 23.47 3.37
N THR A 71 2.77 22.26 2.81
CA THR A 71 1.93 21.94 1.65
C THR A 71 0.47 22.21 1.95
N LYS A 72 -0.22 22.89 1.03
CA LYS A 72 -1.65 23.21 1.12
C LYS A 72 -2.42 22.40 0.09
N PHE A 73 -3.54 21.84 0.52
CA PHE A 73 -4.49 21.13 -0.34
C PHE A 73 -5.75 21.96 -0.48
N ASP A 74 -6.26 22.09 -1.71
CA ASP A 74 -7.51 22.82 -1.97
C ASP A 74 -8.70 22.01 -1.42
N PRO A 75 -9.48 22.57 -0.47
CA PRO A 75 -10.63 21.89 0.12
C PRO A 75 -11.72 21.45 -0.86
N LYS A 76 -11.78 22.04 -2.06
CA LYS A 76 -12.82 21.78 -3.06
C LYS A 76 -12.41 20.76 -4.11
N THR A 77 -11.12 20.64 -4.39
CA THR A 77 -10.62 19.90 -5.56
C THR A 77 -9.63 18.79 -5.21
N ASP A 78 -9.12 18.75 -3.97
CA ASP A 78 -8.14 17.76 -3.53
C ASP A 78 -8.66 16.91 -2.37
N LEU A 79 -8.88 15.62 -2.62
CA LEU A 79 -9.36 14.66 -1.61
C LEU A 79 -8.50 14.63 -0.34
N ARG A 80 -7.21 14.95 -0.44
CA ARG A 80 -6.29 14.95 0.71
C ARG A 80 -6.67 15.97 1.76
N SER A 81 -7.39 17.04 1.40
CA SER A 81 -7.85 18.05 2.36
C SER A 81 -8.82 17.49 3.41
N GLY A 82 -9.52 16.40 3.09
CA GLY A 82 -10.48 15.74 3.99
C GLY A 82 -9.86 14.69 4.91
N PHE A 83 -8.60 14.32 4.70
CA PHE A 83 -7.94 13.25 5.43
C PHE A 83 -7.06 13.81 6.55
N SER A 84 -7.34 13.43 7.80
CA SER A 84 -6.59 13.90 8.98
C SER A 84 -5.09 13.62 8.88
N ARG A 85 -4.68 12.52 8.24
CA ARG A 85 -3.26 12.18 8.00
C ARG A 85 -2.50 13.20 7.15
N PHE A 86 -3.19 14.09 6.44
CA PHE A 86 -2.64 15.21 5.69
C PHE A 86 -2.73 16.55 6.43
N SER A 87 -3.07 16.57 7.73
CA SER A 87 -2.93 17.78 8.56
C SER A 87 -1.46 18.18 8.69
N PRO A 88 -1.14 19.47 8.84
CA PRO A 88 0.23 19.92 9.05
C PRO A 88 0.94 19.21 10.21
N GLU A 89 0.25 18.96 11.33
CA GLU A 89 0.85 18.24 12.46
C GLU A 89 1.20 16.80 12.09
N ASN A 90 0.29 16.09 11.41
CA ASN A 90 0.50 14.69 11.03
C ASN A 90 1.57 14.56 9.93
N LEU A 91 1.64 15.50 8.99
CA LEU A 91 2.70 15.53 7.97
C LEU A 91 4.07 15.77 8.60
N ALA A 92 4.15 16.62 9.63
CA ALA A 92 5.39 16.84 10.39
C ALA A 92 5.76 15.62 11.23
N ALA A 93 4.80 15.05 11.95
CA ALA A 93 5.01 13.88 12.81
C ALA A 93 5.45 12.64 12.02
N ASN A 94 4.95 12.46 10.79
CA ASN A 94 5.29 11.34 9.92
C ASN A 94 6.53 11.58 9.05
N LYS A 95 7.15 12.77 9.10
CA LYS A 95 8.36 13.10 8.32
C LYS A 95 9.50 12.06 8.49
N PRO A 96 9.74 11.46 9.67
CA PRO A 96 10.77 10.43 9.81
C PRO A 96 10.62 9.22 8.87
N VAL A 97 9.38 8.88 8.46
CA VAL A 97 9.12 7.81 7.48
C VAL A 97 9.67 8.19 6.11
N VAL A 98 9.42 9.42 5.66
CA VAL A 98 9.97 9.95 4.39
C VAL A 98 11.49 10.02 4.45
N ASP A 99 12.05 10.46 5.58
CA ASP A 99 13.50 10.54 5.75
C ASP A 99 14.16 9.15 5.70
N LEU A 100 13.49 8.12 6.24
CA LEU A 100 13.93 6.74 6.12
C LEU A 100 13.96 6.29 4.66
N LEU A 101 12.88 6.54 3.90
CA LEU A 101 12.81 6.20 2.48
C LEU A 101 13.91 6.88 1.68
N LYS A 102 14.17 8.17 1.93
CA LYS A 102 15.26 8.92 1.29
C LYS A 102 16.62 8.27 1.53
N ARG A 103 16.93 7.91 2.79
CA ARG A 103 18.20 7.22 3.12
C ARG A 103 18.34 5.88 2.40
N PHE A 104 17.27 5.09 2.30
CA PHE A 104 17.30 3.82 1.56
C PHE A 104 17.46 4.04 0.06
N ALA A 105 16.74 5.02 -0.48
CA ALA A 105 16.80 5.41 -1.88
C ALA A 105 18.22 5.82 -2.29
N GLU A 106 18.90 6.64 -1.48
CA GLU A 106 20.31 7.03 -1.69
C GLU A 106 21.23 5.81 -1.76
N ARG A 107 21.14 4.88 -0.80
CA ARG A 107 21.98 3.66 -0.78
C ARG A 107 21.75 2.74 -1.97
N LYS A 108 20.59 2.84 -2.61
CA LYS A 108 20.17 1.97 -3.71
C LYS A 108 20.18 2.66 -5.07
N GLY A 109 20.57 3.94 -5.15
CA GLY A 109 20.49 4.72 -6.39
C GLY A 109 19.05 4.84 -6.93
N ALA A 110 18.05 4.85 -6.04
CA ALA A 110 16.64 4.88 -6.37
C ALA A 110 15.96 6.16 -5.87
N THR A 111 14.65 6.27 -6.07
CA THR A 111 13.79 7.33 -5.52
C THR A 111 12.98 6.82 -4.32
N PRO A 112 12.54 7.70 -3.40
CA PRO A 112 11.65 7.30 -2.31
C PRO A 112 10.39 6.58 -2.80
N SER A 113 9.83 7.02 -3.94
CA SER A 113 8.68 6.38 -4.58
C SER A 113 8.96 4.94 -4.99
N GLN A 114 10.12 4.67 -5.58
CA GLN A 114 10.51 3.30 -5.96
C GLN A 114 10.70 2.40 -4.73
N ILE A 115 11.28 2.94 -3.65
CA ILE A 115 11.40 2.18 -2.39
C ILE A 115 10.02 1.87 -1.79
N ALA A 116 9.10 2.86 -1.78
CA ALA A 116 7.74 2.66 -1.28
C ALA A 116 6.95 1.63 -2.12
N LEU A 117 7.08 1.69 -3.45
CA LEU A 117 6.48 0.74 -4.37
C LEU A 117 7.04 -0.67 -4.17
N ALA A 118 8.37 -0.81 -4.11
CA ALA A 118 9.02 -2.11 -3.88
C ALA A 118 8.56 -2.74 -2.56
N TRP A 119 8.49 -1.96 -1.49
CA TRP A 119 7.97 -2.40 -0.20
C TRP A 119 6.52 -2.88 -0.31
N ALA A 120 5.64 -2.08 -0.93
CA ALA A 120 4.22 -2.38 -0.97
C ALA A 120 3.88 -3.53 -1.92
N SER A 121 4.64 -3.72 -3.00
CA SER A 121 4.51 -4.86 -3.91
C SER A 121 5.06 -6.17 -3.32
N GLY A 122 5.66 -6.15 -2.11
CA GLY A 122 6.33 -7.32 -1.54
C GLY A 122 7.56 -7.77 -2.34
N ALA A 123 8.06 -6.89 -3.22
CA ALA A 123 9.20 -7.19 -4.06
C ALA A 123 10.47 -7.10 -3.21
N GLU A 124 11.18 -8.22 -3.04
CA GLU A 124 12.64 -8.13 -2.98
C GLU A 124 13.07 -7.23 -4.14
N ALA A 125 13.98 -6.29 -3.87
CA ALA A 125 14.44 -5.30 -4.85
C ALA A 125 14.63 -5.97 -6.21
N VAL A 126 13.68 -5.74 -7.12
CA VAL A 126 13.67 -6.31 -8.46
C VAL A 126 14.99 -5.87 -9.08
N ASP A 127 15.89 -6.82 -9.28
CA ASP A 127 16.91 -6.66 -10.29
C ASP A 127 16.15 -6.43 -11.60
N CYS A 128 16.36 -5.28 -12.23
CA CYS A 128 15.59 -4.81 -13.40
C CYS A 128 15.72 -5.74 -14.63
N SER A 129 16.44 -6.85 -14.52
CA SER A 129 16.74 -7.79 -15.60
C SER A 129 15.66 -8.86 -15.84
N ASP A 130 14.78 -9.18 -14.88
CA ASP A 130 13.82 -10.28 -15.04
C ASP A 130 12.40 -9.80 -15.37
N SER A 131 11.96 -10.12 -16.59
CA SER A 131 10.73 -9.65 -17.23
C SER A 131 9.57 -10.64 -17.16
N GLN A 132 9.61 -11.64 -16.27
CA GLN A 132 8.61 -12.70 -16.20
C GLN A 132 8.12 -12.96 -14.77
N ALA A 133 7.21 -12.12 -14.28
CA ALA A 133 6.35 -12.45 -13.14
C ALA A 133 4.87 -12.47 -13.60
N PRO A 134 4.07 -13.49 -13.24
CA PRO A 134 2.65 -13.56 -13.59
C PRO A 134 1.85 -12.42 -12.94
N ALA A 135 0.84 -11.92 -13.66
CA ALA A 135 0.08 -10.69 -13.39
C ALA A 135 -0.87 -10.71 -12.17
N THR A 136 -0.60 -11.50 -11.14
CA THR A 136 -1.36 -11.45 -9.88
C THR A 136 -0.42 -10.99 -8.77
N LEU A 137 -0.40 -9.68 -8.53
CA LEU A 137 0.29 -9.10 -7.38
C LEU A 137 -0.49 -9.50 -6.12
N ILE A 138 -0.21 -10.69 -5.59
CA ILE A 138 -0.58 -11.06 -4.22
C ILE A 138 0.48 -10.43 -3.34
N ILE A 139 0.13 -9.43 -2.53
CA ILE A 139 0.97 -9.09 -1.38
C ILE A 139 0.92 -10.33 -0.47
N SER A 140 1.89 -11.21 -0.60
CA SER A 140 2.06 -12.33 0.31
C SER A 140 2.54 -11.75 1.63
N THR A 141 1.69 -11.80 2.66
CA THR A 141 2.04 -11.39 4.03
C THR A 141 3.16 -12.26 4.64
N ARG A 142 3.57 -13.35 3.97
CA ARG A 142 4.55 -14.33 4.48
C ARG A 142 6.02 -14.00 4.23
N THR A 143 6.37 -13.07 3.34
CA THR A 143 7.77 -12.88 2.91
C THR A 143 8.56 -11.80 3.64
N TRP A 144 7.91 -10.98 4.48
CA TRP A 144 8.60 -10.01 5.34
C TRP A 144 8.65 -10.49 6.79
N ALA A 145 9.32 -11.62 7.02
CA ALA A 145 9.93 -11.88 8.32
C ALA A 145 11.39 -11.42 8.24
N PRO A 146 11.84 -10.41 9.01
CA PRO A 146 13.25 -10.08 9.01
C PRO A 146 14.01 -11.29 9.53
N SER A 147 14.86 -11.89 8.70
CA SER A 147 15.89 -12.83 9.16
C SER A 147 16.90 -12.04 10.00
N MET A 148 16.55 -11.80 11.25
CA MET A 148 17.51 -11.45 12.29
C MET A 148 18.06 -12.76 12.85
N SER A 149 19.06 -13.31 12.16
CA SER A 149 19.98 -14.28 12.76
C SER A 149 21.30 -13.57 13.08
N SER A 150 21.77 -13.83 14.30
CA SER A 150 22.99 -13.35 14.95
C SER A 150 24.27 -13.71 14.19
#